data_AF-A0ABD4KY68-F1
#
_entry.id   AF-A0ABD4KY68-F1
#
_cell.length_a   1.000
_cell.length_b   1.000
_cell.length_c   1.000
_cell.angle_alpha   90.00
_cell.angle_beta   90.00
_cell.angle_gamma   90.00
#
_symmetry.space_group_name_H-M   'P 1'
#
loop_
_entity.id
_entity.type
_entity.pdbx_description
1 polymer ?
#
loop_
_entity_poly.entity_id
_entity_poly.type
_entity_poly.pdbx_seq_one_letter_code
_entity_poly.pdbx_strand_id
1 'polypeptide(L)'
;MRESLSIRSDQTIFLYQGGLSKGRGIELLLEAFSDLDSDRNVLVCMGYGPLEALIQEKAHQQSTIFFHPAVTPDVLLNYTSS
;
A
#
# COMPACT_ATOMS: atom_id res chain seq x y z
N MET A 1 7.90 8.11 -1.24
CA MET A 1 6.74 7.20 -1.12
C MET A 1 5.55 7.64 -1.98
N ARG A 2 5.05 8.89 -1.86
CA ARG A 2 3.96 9.40 -2.73
C ARG A 2 4.36 9.42 -4.21
N GLU A 3 5.47 10.09 -4.53
CA GLU A 3 5.95 10.21 -5.92
C GLU A 3 6.33 8.87 -6.54
N SER A 4 6.95 7.98 -5.76
CA SER A 4 7.33 6.63 -6.24
C SER A 4 6.13 5.75 -6.58
N LEU A 5 4.96 6.02 -6.00
CA LEU A 5 3.73 5.27 -6.23
C LEU A 5 2.71 6.04 -7.08
N SER A 6 3.09 7.20 -7.64
CA SER A 6 2.20 8.08 -8.42
C SER A 6 0.89 8.44 -7.69
N ILE A 7 0.92 8.52 -6.36
CA ILE A 7 -0.25 8.88 -5.54
C ILE A 7 -0.42 10.40 -5.59
N ARG A 8 -1.61 10.87 -5.95
CA ARG A 8 -1.92 12.30 -6.05
C ARG A 8 -1.93 12.97 -4.69
N SER A 9 -1.69 14.28 -4.69
CA SER A 9 -1.64 15.07 -3.47
C SER A 9 -2.97 15.10 -2.70
N ASP A 10 -4.11 15.01 -3.39
CA ASP A 10 -5.47 15.01 -2.82
C ASP A 10 -5.90 13.65 -2.26
N GLN A 11 -5.11 12.59 -2.46
CA GLN A 11 -5.41 11.26 -1.95
C GLN A 11 -4.92 11.09 -0.50
N THR A 12 -5.77 10.53 0.34
CA THR A 12 -5.47 10.11 1.71
C THR A 12 -4.88 8.71 1.69
N ILE A 13 -3.72 8.55 2.32
CA ILE A 13 -2.98 7.29 2.33
C ILE A 13 -3.27 6.53 3.62
N PHE A 14 -3.73 5.30 3.48
CA PHE A 14 -3.83 4.31 4.53
C PHE A 14 -2.65 3.35 4.39
N LEU A 15 -1.70 3.43 5.31
CA LEU A 15 -0.50 2.59 5.27
C LEU A 15 -0.69 1.34 6.12
N TYR A 16 -0.66 0.18 5.48
CA TYR A 16 -0.48 -1.10 6.16
C TYR A 16 1.01 -1.48 6.10
N GLN A 17 1.72 -1.37 7.23
CA GLN A 17 3.10 -1.83 7.33
C GLN A 17 3.18 -3.13 8.15
N GLY A 18 3.73 -4.20 7.58
CA GLY A 18 4.05 -5.41 8.34
C GLY A 18 4.19 -6.66 7.49
N GLY A 19 4.19 -7.82 8.15
CA GLY A 19 4.20 -9.12 7.46
C GLY A 19 2.90 -9.34 6.69
N LEU A 20 3.03 -9.61 5.39
CA LEU A 20 1.91 -9.76 4.45
C LEU A 20 1.39 -11.21 4.48
N SER A 21 0.73 -11.58 5.57
CA SER A 21 0.23 -12.94 5.81
C SER A 21 -1.26 -12.99 6.11
N LYS A 22 -1.88 -14.15 5.82
CA LYS A 22 -3.27 -14.44 6.18
C LYS A 22 -3.51 -14.26 7.69
N GLY A 23 -4.76 -13.94 8.05
CA GLY A 23 -5.17 -13.74 9.45
C GLY A 23 -4.76 -12.40 10.06
N ARG A 24 -4.14 -11.49 9.30
CA ARG A 24 -3.78 -10.14 9.76
C ARG A 24 -4.70 -9.03 9.25
N GLY A 25 -5.87 -9.40 8.72
CA GLY A 25 -6.86 -8.45 8.20
C GLY A 25 -6.52 -7.81 6.85
N ILE A 26 -5.42 -8.19 6.19
CA ILE A 26 -5.02 -7.64 4.89
C ILE A 26 -6.07 -7.90 3.82
N GLU A 27 -6.62 -9.12 3.79
CA GLU A 27 -7.66 -9.50 2.83
C GLU A 27 -8.91 -8.60 2.96
N LEU A 28 -9.31 -8.28 4.19
CA LEU A 28 -10.43 -7.37 4.47
C LEU A 28 -10.13 -5.93 4.02
N LEU A 29 -8.88 -5.46 4.20
CA LEU A 29 -8.48 -4.15 3.70
C LEU A 29 -8.47 -4.12 2.17
N LEU A 30 -7.98 -5.17 1.52
CA LEU A 30 -8.00 -5.26 0.05
C LEU A 30 -9.45 -5.25 -0.46
N GLU A 31 -10.37 -5.98 0.17
CA GLU A 31 -11.79 -5.99 -0.17
C GLU A 31 -12.42 -4.60 0.03
N ALA A 32 -12.27 -4.01 1.22
CA ALA A 32 -12.84 -2.71 1.54
C ALA A 32 -12.37 -1.58 0.60
N PHE A 33 -11.11 -1.61 0.17
CA PHE A 33 -10.57 -0.62 -0.77
C PHE A 33 -10.87 -0.95 -2.24
N SER A 34 -11.19 -2.22 -2.58
CA SER A 34 -11.64 -2.60 -3.92
C SER A 34 -13.06 -2.12 -4.21
N ASP A 35 -13.90 -1.99 -3.18
CA ASP A 35 -15.30 -1.54 -3.30
C ASP A 35 -15.47 -0.01 -3.17
N LEU A 36 -14.36 0.75 -3.12
CA LEU A 36 -14.44 2.21 -3.06
C LEU A 36 -14.77 2.80 -4.43
N ASP A 37 -15.92 3.46 -4.53
CA ASP A 37 -16.29 4.29 -5.70
C ASP A 37 -15.37 5.51 -5.90
N SER A 38 -14.63 5.91 -4.86
CA SER A 38 -13.75 7.08 -4.89
C SER A 38 -12.29 6.69 -4.69
N ASP A 39 -11.43 7.24 -5.52
CA ASP A 39 -9.99 7.10 -5.41
C ASP A 39 -9.34 8.07 -4.41
N ARG A 40 -10.14 8.84 -3.64
CA ARG A 40 -9.61 9.74 -2.61
C ARG A 40 -8.94 9.03 -1.46
N ASN A 41 -9.31 7.78 -1.19
CA ASN A 41 -8.72 6.97 -0.13
C ASN A 41 -7.97 5.82 -0.78
N VAL A 42 -6.67 5.72 -0.52
CA VAL A 42 -5.81 4.70 -1.11
C VAL A 42 -5.13 3.88 -0.02
N LEU A 43 -5.04 2.57 -0.22
CA LEU A 43 -4.34 1.63 0.64
C LEU A 43 -2.95 1.39 0.07
N VAL A 44 -1.92 1.57 0.90
CA VAL A 44 -0.54 1.18 0.59
C VAL A 44 -0.13 0.05 1.51
N CYS A 45 0.11 -1.12 0.94
CA CYS A 45 0.64 -2.28 1.66
C CYS A 45 2.17 -2.30 1.55
N MET A 46 2.86 -2.06 2.66
CA MET A 46 4.32 -2.06 2.77
C MET A 46 4.81 -3.26 3.58
N GLY A 47 5.55 -4.17 2.93
CA GLY A 47 6.04 -5.36 3.63
C GLY A 47 6.49 -6.49 2.70
N TYR A 48 6.54 -7.68 3.27
CA TYR A 48 6.82 -8.94 2.57
C TYR A 48 5.99 -10.06 3.19
N GLY A 49 5.70 -11.11 2.44
CA GLY A 49 4.95 -12.27 2.93
C GLY A 49 4.16 -13.02 1.85
N PRO A 50 3.51 -14.13 2.23
CA PRO A 50 2.81 -15.00 1.29
C PRO A 50 1.64 -14.34 0.53
N LEU A 51 1.13 -13.19 0.98
CA LEU A 51 0.08 -12.44 0.29
C LEU A 51 0.60 -11.40 -0.71
N GLU A 52 1.92 -11.26 -0.90
CA GLU A 52 2.50 -10.29 -1.84
C GLU A 52 1.89 -10.40 -3.25
N ALA A 53 1.80 -11.62 -3.79
CA ALA A 53 1.26 -11.84 -5.13
C ALA A 53 -0.20 -11.38 -5.26
N LEU A 54 -1.02 -11.64 -4.23
CA LEU A 54 -2.42 -11.20 -4.18
C LEU A 54 -2.51 -9.67 -4.14
N ILE A 55 -1.68 -9.02 -3.30
CA ILE A 55 -1.68 -7.56 -3.18
C ILE A 55 -1.23 -6.91 -4.49
N GLN A 56 -0.21 -7.47 -5.16
CA GLN A 56 0.26 -7.01 -6.46
C GLN A 56 -0.82 -7.16 -7.54
N GLU A 57 -1.53 -8.28 -7.57
CA GLU A 57 -2.65 -8.49 -8.48
C GLU A 57 -3.74 -7.44 -8.25
N LYS A 58 -4.13 -7.21 -7.00
CA LYS A 58 -5.13 -6.20 -6.64
C LYS A 58 -4.68 -4.78 -6.98
N ALA A 59 -3.41 -4.44 -6.73
CA ALA A 59 -2.84 -3.16 -7.10
C ALA A 59 -2.80 -2.93 -8.62
N HIS A 60 -2.79 -3.99 -9.42
CA HIS A 60 -2.88 -3.89 -10.88
C HIS A 60 -4.31 -3.72 -11.38
N GLN A 61 -5.29 -4.23 -10.63
CA GLN A 61 -6.71 -4.17 -10.98
C GLN A 61 -7.42 -2.92 -10.44
N GLN A 62 -6.92 -2.35 -9.34
CA GLN A 62 -7.58 -1.30 -8.57
C GLN A 62 -6.68 -0.07 -8.43
N SER A 63 -7.21 1.10 -8.75
CA SER A 63 -6.48 2.39 -8.61
C SER A 63 -6.36 2.86 -7.16
N THR A 64 -7.03 2.19 -6.22
CA THR A 64 -7.06 2.50 -4.79
C THR A 64 -6.07 1.67 -3.98
N ILE A 65 -5.38 0.69 -4.58
CA ILE A 65 -4.50 -0.24 -3.88
C ILE A 65 -3.09 -0.14 -4.46
N PHE A 66 -2.10 0.00 -3.59
CA PHE A 66 -0.70 0.12 -3.95
C PHE A 66 0.15 -0.85 -3.14
N PHE A 67 1.14 -1.45 -3.79
CA PHE A 67 2.12 -2.30 -3.14
C PHE A 67 3.47 -1.58 -3.03
N HIS A 68 4.09 -1.67 -1.87
CA HIS A 68 5.47 -1.24 -1.67
C HIS A 68 6.26 -2.38 -1.02
N PRO A 69 7.38 -2.85 -1.62
CA PRO A 69 8.22 -3.85 -0.96
C PRO A 69 8.77 -3.28 0.35
N ALA A 70 9.07 -4.14 1.32
CA ALA A 70 9.71 -3.69 2.56
C ALA A 70 10.98 -2.90 2.24
N VAL A 71 11.03 -1.63 2.67
CA VAL A 71 12.23 -0.82 2.55
C VAL A 71 13.26 -1.30 3.55
N THR A 72 14.50 -1.50 3.11
CA THR A 72 15.63 -1.55 4.03
C THR A 72 15.73 -0.21 4.76
N PRO A 73 16.16 -0.20 6.04
CA PRO A 73 16.25 1.03 6.85
C PRO A 73 17.12 2.14 6.21
N ASP A 74 17.89 1.82 5.17
CA ASP A 74 18.69 2.75 4.37
C ASP A 74 17.87 3.83 3.63
N VAL A 75 16.60 3.55 3.32
CA VAL A 75 15.70 4.52 2.65
C VAL A 75 15.01 5.46 3.66
N LEU A 76 15.05 5.13 4.96
CA LEU A 76 14.37 5.89 6.01
C LEU A 76 15.07 7.23 6.33
N LEU A 77 16.31 7.42 5.87
CA LEU A 77 17.14 8.60 6.20
C LEU A 77 17.07 9.76 5.18
N ASN A 78 16.49 9.58 3.99
CA ASN A 78 16.45 10.65 2.96
C ASN A 78 15.28 11.64 3.09
N TYR A 79 14.52 11.62 4.20
CA TYR A 79 13.42 12.58 4.43
C TYR A 79 13.42 13.23 5.82
N THR A 80 14.57 13.29 6.49
CA THR A 80 14.80 14.20 7.64
C THR A 80 15.66 15.39 7.23
N SER A 81 15.38 15.99 6.06
CA SER A 81 15.91 17.32 5.74
C SER A 81 14.90 18.14 4.95
N SER A 82 14.48 19.23 5.61
CA SER A 82 13.67 20.39 5.18
C SER A 82 12.16 20.25 5.18
#